data_AF-A0A484ARB1-F1
#
_entry.id   AF-A0A484ARB1-F1
#
_cell.length_a   1.000
_cell.length_b   1.000
_cell.length_c   1.000
_cell.angle_alpha   90.00
_cell.angle_beta   90.00
_cell.angle_gamma   90.00
#
_symmetry.space_group_name_H-M   'P 1'
#
loop_
_entity.id
_entity.type
_entity.pdbx_description
1 polymer ?
#
loop_
_entity_poly.entity_id
_entity_poly.type
_entity_poly.pdbx_seq_one_letter_code
_entity_poly.pdbx_strand_id
1 'polypeptide(L)'
;MEEVSLDPYIVMYHNAISDSEIEDMKQQATEFANGLSSSLELNATIKPEIVARMQLVENMSPVMDRINVRITDITGFEVDEFKPVQVANYGIGGYFMPHFDYTTTDRLSKQDIYGLGDRTATLVFYASDVQGGATVFPNIQVAVQPQKGSALHWYNLFDD
;
A
#
# COMPACT_ATOMS: atom_id res chain seq x y z
N MET A 1 -6.25 17.67 4.84
CA MET A 1 -4.87 17.33 4.49
C MET A 1 -3.99 17.76 5.66
N GLU A 2 -3.04 16.92 6.03
CA GLU A 2 -2.03 17.16 7.05
C GLU A 2 -0.68 16.83 6.43
N GLU A 3 0.23 17.80 6.43
CA GLU A 3 1.62 17.60 6.02
C GLU A 3 2.37 16.87 7.14
N VAL A 4 2.93 15.70 6.83
CA VAL A 4 3.68 14.87 7.77
C VAL A 4 5.19 15.16 7.66
N SER A 5 5.67 15.34 6.44
CA SER A 5 7.07 15.68 6.14
C SER A 5 7.15 16.46 4.83
N LEU A 6 8.10 17.38 4.74
CA LEU A 6 8.42 18.14 3.52
C LEU A 6 9.46 17.46 2.65
N ASP A 7 10.37 16.70 3.26
CA ASP A 7 11.50 16.06 2.57
C ASP A 7 11.87 14.73 3.27
N PRO A 8 11.55 13.56 2.68
CA PRO A 8 10.69 13.39 1.52
C PRO A 8 9.27 13.89 1.82
N TYR A 9 8.53 14.27 0.77
CA TYR A 9 7.16 14.75 0.92
C TYR A 9 6.22 13.60 1.31
N ILE A 10 5.62 13.73 2.49
CA ILE A 10 4.66 12.77 3.05
C ILE A 10 3.44 13.55 3.52
N VAL A 11 2.25 13.10 3.10
CA VAL A 11 1.00 13.81 3.39
C VAL A 11 -0.12 12.85 3.74
N MET A 12 -0.91 13.20 4.75
CA MET A 12 -2.09 12.46 5.18
C MET A 12 -3.38 13.20 4.81
N TYR A 13 -4.31 12.47 4.22
CA TYR A 13 -5.65 12.94 3.87
C TYR A 13 -6.67 12.32 4.82
N HIS A 14 -7.24 13.15 5.69
CA HIS A 14 -8.31 12.76 6.60
C HIS A 14 -9.64 12.53 5.85
N ASN A 15 -10.40 11.51 6.26
CA ASN A 15 -11.70 11.16 5.66
C ASN A 15 -11.64 10.94 4.13
N ALA A 16 -10.54 10.36 3.64
CA ALA A 16 -10.29 10.05 2.24
C ALA A 16 -11.07 8.83 1.73
N ILE A 17 -11.50 7.92 2.60
CA ILE A 17 -12.36 6.79 2.22
C ILE A 17 -13.46 6.62 3.26
N SER A 18 -14.69 6.41 2.77
CA SER A 18 -15.85 6.27 3.64
C SER A 18 -15.98 4.87 4.23
N ASP A 19 -16.68 4.74 5.35
CA ASP A 19 -16.98 3.44 5.97
C ASP A 19 -17.68 2.47 5.01
N SER A 20 -18.62 2.95 4.20
CA SER A 20 -19.30 2.12 3.21
C SER A 20 -18.36 1.61 2.11
N GLU A 21 -17.37 2.41 1.69
CA GLU A 21 -16.39 1.99 0.69
C GLU A 21 -15.39 1.01 1.30
N ILE A 22 -14.96 1.22 2.56
CA ILE A 22 -14.13 0.27 3.30
C ILE A 22 -14.82 -1.10 3.39
N GLU A 23 -16.10 -1.12 3.80
CA GLU A 23 -16.83 -2.38 3.97
C GLU A 23 -17.11 -3.08 2.64
N ASP A 24 -17.39 -2.33 1.57
CA ASP A 24 -17.50 -2.89 0.23
C ASP A 24 -16.18 -3.53 -0.23
N MET A 25 -15.05 -2.85 -0.06
CA MET A 25 -13.73 -3.41 -0.40
C MET A 25 -13.41 -4.67 0.42
N LYS A 26 -13.78 -4.72 1.71
CA LYS A 26 -13.65 -5.93 2.53
C LYS A 26 -14.53 -7.07 2.05
N GLN A 27 -15.75 -6.79 1.59
CA GLN A 27 -16.66 -7.80 1.04
C GLN A 27 -16.18 -8.35 -0.30
N GLN A 28 -15.52 -7.53 -1.12
CA GLN A 28 -14.90 -7.96 -2.37
C GLN A 28 -13.63 -8.80 -2.14
N ALA A 29 -12.89 -8.54 -1.04
CA ALA A 29 -11.68 -9.26 -0.70
C ALA A 29 -11.97 -10.59 0.04
N THR A 30 -12.31 -11.64 -0.70
CA THR A 30 -12.66 -12.97 -0.15
C THR A 30 -11.57 -14.03 -0.29
N GLU A 31 -10.58 -13.83 -1.15
CA GLU A 31 -9.58 -14.82 -1.57
C GLU A 31 -8.16 -14.40 -1.19
N PHE A 32 -7.92 -14.21 0.10
CA PHE A 32 -6.59 -13.81 0.59
C PHE A 32 -5.53 -14.88 0.34
N ALA A 33 -4.34 -14.43 -0.07
CA ALA A 33 -3.10 -15.19 -0.07
C ALA A 33 -2.21 -14.78 1.12
N ASN A 34 -1.16 -15.56 1.40
CA ASN A 34 -0.15 -15.19 2.38
C ASN A 34 0.78 -14.14 1.77
N GLY A 35 0.83 -12.95 2.38
CA GLY A 35 1.90 -11.97 2.17
C GLY A 35 3.16 -12.44 2.90
N LEU A 36 4.29 -12.49 2.19
CA LEU A 36 5.55 -12.99 2.71
C LEU A 36 6.53 -11.86 3.00
N SER A 37 7.36 -12.02 4.02
CA SER A 37 8.40 -11.03 4.40
C SER A 37 9.47 -10.81 3.34
N SER A 38 9.67 -11.78 2.45
CA SER A 38 10.62 -11.73 1.34
C SER A 38 10.22 -12.72 0.23
N SER A 39 10.86 -12.60 -0.93
CA SER A 39 10.65 -13.52 -2.05
C SER A 39 11.12 -14.94 -1.70
N LEU A 40 10.42 -15.95 -2.23
CA LEU A 40 10.83 -17.34 -2.09
C LEU A 40 12.07 -17.60 -2.95
N GLU A 41 13.18 -17.93 -2.30
CA GLU A 41 14.40 -18.35 -2.97
C GLU A 41 14.63 -19.85 -2.81
N LEU A 42 14.93 -20.52 -3.92
CA LEU A 42 15.24 -21.94 -3.92
C LEU A 42 16.54 -22.16 -3.13
N ASN A 43 16.50 -23.06 -2.14
CA ASN A 43 17.61 -23.37 -1.21
C ASN A 43 17.96 -22.29 -0.19
N ALA A 44 17.09 -21.28 0.03
CA ALA A 44 17.29 -20.36 1.14
C ALA A 44 17.26 -21.09 2.49
N THR A 45 18.23 -20.78 3.36
CA THR A 45 18.29 -21.33 4.73
C THR A 45 17.22 -20.71 5.63
N ILE A 46 16.81 -19.48 5.34
CA ILE A 46 15.76 -18.75 6.04
C ILE A 46 14.51 -18.76 5.16
N LYS A 47 13.41 -19.28 5.70
CA LYS A 47 12.12 -19.24 5.02
C LYS A 47 11.44 -17.89 5.27
N PRO A 48 10.79 -17.28 4.27
CA PRO A 48 9.99 -16.09 4.47
C PRO A 48 8.87 -16.34 5.50
N GLU A 49 8.63 -15.35 6.35
CA GLU A 49 7.53 -15.37 7.33
C GLU A 49 6.25 -14.86 6.68
N ILE A 50 5.09 -15.32 7.20
CA ILE A 50 3.80 -14.76 6.81
C ILE A 50 3.58 -13.50 7.64
N VAL A 51 3.51 -12.36 6.97
CA VAL A 51 3.43 -11.03 7.60
C VAL A 51 2.04 -10.40 7.49
N ALA A 52 1.27 -10.80 6.49
CA ALA A 52 -0.09 -10.34 6.26
C ALA A 52 -0.89 -11.36 5.43
N ARG A 53 -2.19 -11.15 5.37
CA ARG A 53 -3.10 -11.77 4.39
C ARG A 53 -3.45 -10.71 3.36
N MET A 54 -3.17 -10.97 2.09
CA MET A 54 -3.25 -9.96 1.03
C MET A 54 -4.04 -10.48 -0.17
N GLN A 55 -4.79 -9.60 -0.80
CA GLN A 55 -5.49 -9.88 -2.05
C GLN A 55 -5.46 -8.65 -2.94
N LEU A 56 -5.19 -8.85 -4.22
CA LEU A 56 -5.44 -7.84 -5.25
C LEU A 56 -6.91 -7.92 -5.66
N VAL A 57 -7.70 -6.88 -5.38
CA VAL A 57 -9.10 -6.81 -5.77
C VAL A 57 -9.17 -6.24 -7.19
N GLU A 58 -9.45 -7.12 -8.15
CA GLU A 58 -9.51 -6.79 -9.59
C GLU A 58 -10.95 -6.58 -10.09
N ASN A 59 -11.96 -6.95 -9.30
CA ASN A 59 -13.36 -6.78 -9.68
C ASN A 59 -13.71 -5.29 -9.78
N MET A 60 -14.14 -4.85 -10.96
CA MET A 60 -14.56 -3.48 -11.18
C MET A 60 -16.00 -3.29 -10.69
N SER A 61 -16.20 -2.28 -9.85
CA SER A 61 -17.49 -1.90 -9.29
C SER A 61 -17.59 -0.37 -9.25
N PRO A 62 -18.81 0.20 -9.13
CA PRO A 62 -18.95 1.64 -8.97
C PRO A 62 -18.20 2.20 -7.75
N VAL A 63 -17.95 1.37 -6.72
CA VAL A 63 -17.11 1.74 -5.57
C VAL A 63 -15.64 1.79 -5.98
N MET A 64 -15.14 0.76 -6.67
CA MET A 64 -13.76 0.70 -7.18
C MET A 64 -13.47 1.88 -8.12
N ASP A 65 -14.41 2.24 -9.00
CA ASP A 65 -14.27 3.38 -9.91
C ASP A 65 -14.13 4.72 -9.15
N ARG A 66 -14.97 4.94 -8.12
CA ARG A 66 -14.88 6.15 -7.28
C ARG A 66 -13.58 6.22 -6.50
N ILE A 67 -13.10 5.07 -5.99
CA ILE A 67 -11.80 4.99 -5.32
C ILE A 67 -10.69 5.37 -6.30
N ASN A 68 -10.68 4.81 -7.52
CA ASN A 68 -9.67 5.12 -8.52
C ASN A 68 -9.66 6.60 -8.96
N VAL A 69 -10.83 7.21 -9.18
CA VAL A 69 -10.93 8.67 -9.44
C VAL A 69 -10.29 9.45 -8.29
N ARG A 70 -10.56 9.05 -7.05
CA ARG A 70 -9.98 9.70 -5.87
C ARG A 70 -8.46 9.50 -5.75
N ILE A 71 -7.94 8.33 -6.15
CA ILE A 71 -6.50 8.09 -6.23
C ILE A 71 -5.88 9.10 -7.20
N THR A 72 -6.49 9.31 -8.38
CA THR A 72 -6.04 10.33 -9.34
C THR A 72 -6.11 11.73 -8.75
N ASP A 73 -7.20 12.10 -8.09
CA ASP A 73 -7.34 13.43 -7.49
C ASP A 73 -6.30 13.70 -6.37
N ILE A 74 -5.96 12.67 -5.58
CA ILE A 74 -4.99 12.79 -4.48
C ILE A 74 -3.55 12.85 -4.99
N THR A 75 -3.21 11.99 -5.96
CA THR A 75 -1.83 11.76 -6.39
C THR A 75 -1.43 12.60 -7.61
N GLY A 76 -2.41 13.06 -8.38
CA GLY A 76 -2.20 13.68 -9.69
C GLY A 76 -1.84 12.70 -10.81
N PHE A 77 -1.83 11.39 -10.55
CA PHE A 77 -1.49 10.37 -11.55
C PHE A 77 -2.73 9.77 -12.22
N GLU A 78 -2.62 9.53 -13.53
CA GLU A 78 -3.59 8.72 -14.27
C GLU A 78 -3.40 7.24 -13.91
N VAL A 79 -4.47 6.56 -13.50
CA VAL A 79 -4.45 5.14 -13.07
C VAL A 79 -5.26 4.23 -14.00
N ASP A 80 -5.57 4.70 -15.21
CA ASP A 80 -6.43 3.96 -16.15
C ASP A 80 -5.83 2.62 -16.61
N GLU A 81 -4.49 2.54 -16.64
CA GLU A 81 -3.77 1.33 -17.04
C GLU A 81 -3.73 0.26 -15.93
N PHE A 82 -3.94 0.66 -14.65
CA PHE A 82 -3.99 -0.26 -13.52
C PHE A 82 -4.90 0.25 -12.38
N LYS A 83 -6.13 -0.24 -12.39
CA LYS A 83 -7.19 0.07 -11.40
C LYS A 83 -7.32 -0.88 -10.19
N PRO A 84 -6.81 -2.13 -10.21
CA PRO A 84 -6.92 -3.01 -9.06
C PRO A 84 -6.30 -2.42 -7.78
N VAL A 85 -6.95 -2.66 -6.64
CA VAL A 85 -6.49 -2.19 -5.32
C VAL A 85 -6.10 -3.39 -4.47
N GLN A 86 -4.93 -3.31 -3.84
CA GLN A 86 -4.47 -4.34 -2.92
C GLN A 86 -5.07 -4.13 -1.53
N VAL A 87 -5.76 -5.14 -1.02
CA VAL A 87 -6.27 -5.19 0.37
C VAL A 87 -5.32 -6.04 1.20
N ALA A 88 -4.85 -5.50 2.33
CA ALA A 88 -3.96 -6.19 3.26
C ALA A 88 -4.57 -6.24 4.68
N ASN A 89 -4.48 -7.40 5.31
CA ASN A 89 -4.88 -7.63 6.69
C ASN A 89 -3.69 -8.22 7.47
N TYR A 90 -3.20 -7.46 8.45
CA TYR A 90 -2.03 -7.81 9.25
C TYR A 90 -2.34 -8.75 10.43
N GLY A 91 -3.61 -8.91 10.81
CA GLY A 91 -3.98 -9.65 12.02
C GLY A 91 -3.29 -9.09 13.27
N ILE A 92 -3.19 -9.92 14.32
CA ILE A 92 -2.47 -9.56 15.54
C ILE A 92 -0.99 -9.89 15.35
N GLY A 93 -0.13 -8.89 15.46
CA GLY A 93 1.32 -9.06 15.43
C GLY A 93 1.94 -9.22 14.03
N GLY A 94 1.15 -9.16 12.95
CA GLY A 94 1.70 -9.07 11.60
C GLY A 94 2.28 -7.69 11.31
N TYR A 95 3.38 -7.65 10.57
CA TYR A 95 4.09 -6.41 10.22
C TYR A 95 4.94 -6.64 8.98
N PHE A 96 5.06 -5.62 8.13
CA PHE A 96 6.13 -5.57 7.15
C PHE A 96 7.37 -4.95 7.79
N MET A 97 8.53 -5.54 7.51
CA MET A 97 9.81 -4.87 7.76
C MET A 97 9.92 -3.63 6.86
N PRO A 98 10.65 -2.57 7.29
CA PRO A 98 10.94 -1.44 6.42
C PRO A 98 11.52 -1.89 5.08
N HIS A 99 10.97 -1.36 3.99
CA HIS A 99 11.34 -1.70 2.62
C HIS A 99 11.02 -0.54 1.67
N PHE A 100 11.62 -0.59 0.49
CA PHE A 100 11.25 0.28 -0.62
C PHE A 100 10.12 -0.34 -1.42
N ASP A 101 9.17 0.49 -1.84
CA ASP A 101 8.08 0.06 -2.71
C ASP A 101 8.55 -0.14 -4.16
N TYR A 102 9.59 0.60 -4.57
CA TYR A 102 10.22 0.49 -5.89
C TYR A 102 11.13 -0.75 -6.01
N THR A 103 11.47 -1.13 -7.24
CA THR A 103 12.39 -2.24 -7.51
C THR A 103 13.85 -1.81 -7.41
N THR A 104 14.67 -2.50 -6.63
CA THR A 104 16.10 -2.21 -6.55
C THR A 104 16.84 -2.64 -7.83
N THR A 105 17.94 -1.94 -8.16
CA THR A 105 18.69 -1.96 -9.43
C THR A 105 19.11 -3.32 -9.99
N ASP A 106 19.11 -4.38 -9.17
CA ASP A 106 19.44 -5.75 -9.61
C ASP A 106 18.20 -6.61 -9.96
N ARG A 107 16.99 -6.04 -9.87
CA ARG A 107 15.69 -6.73 -10.09
C ARG A 107 15.00 -6.37 -11.40
N LEU A 108 15.64 -5.64 -12.29
CA LEU A 108 15.17 -5.49 -13.67
C LEU A 108 15.50 -6.76 -14.47
N SER A 109 14.77 -7.84 -14.18
CA SER A 109 14.63 -8.91 -15.15
C SER A 109 13.18 -9.35 -15.32
N LYS A 110 12.61 -8.83 -16.42
CA LYS A 110 11.69 -9.46 -17.38
C LYS A 110 10.22 -9.64 -16.97
N GLN A 111 9.53 -8.66 -16.39
CA GLN A 111 8.05 -8.53 -16.51
C GLN A 111 7.49 -7.22 -15.88
N ASP A 112 8.32 -6.20 -15.66
CA ASP A 112 8.02 -4.77 -15.51
C ASP A 112 6.65 -4.36 -14.91
N ILE A 113 6.25 -4.88 -13.73
CA ILE A 113 5.06 -4.45 -12.96
C ILE A 113 3.77 -4.25 -13.82
N TYR A 114 3.46 -5.15 -14.77
CA TYR A 114 2.38 -5.03 -15.80
C TYR A 114 2.72 -4.27 -17.10
N GLY A 115 3.98 -3.97 -17.34
CA GLY A 115 4.46 -3.17 -18.48
C GLY A 115 4.51 -1.66 -18.22
N LEU A 116 4.29 -1.24 -16.96
CA LEU A 116 4.10 0.16 -16.56
C LEU A 116 5.37 0.83 -16.00
N GLY A 117 6.45 0.07 -15.84
CA GLY A 117 7.67 0.55 -15.20
C GLY A 117 7.63 0.41 -13.68
N ASP A 118 8.40 1.23 -12.97
CA ASP A 118 8.54 1.14 -11.51
C ASP A 118 7.56 2.06 -10.76
N ARG A 119 7.36 1.81 -9.45
CA ARG A 119 6.41 2.52 -8.59
C ARG A 119 6.95 3.90 -8.21
N THR A 120 6.36 4.95 -8.78
CA THR A 120 6.72 6.35 -8.53
C THR A 120 6.24 6.86 -7.17
N ALA A 121 5.09 6.41 -6.70
CA ALA A 121 4.49 6.86 -5.44
C ALA A 121 3.59 5.79 -4.86
N THR A 122 3.27 5.94 -3.58
CA THR A 122 2.39 5.03 -2.85
C THR A 122 1.28 5.81 -2.17
N LEU A 123 0.08 5.21 -2.14
CA LEU A 123 -1.09 5.70 -1.41
C LEU A 123 -1.69 4.54 -0.62
N VAL A 124 -1.76 4.69 0.70
CA VAL A 124 -2.33 3.68 1.61
C VAL A 124 -3.60 4.24 2.23
N PHE A 125 -4.73 3.56 2.04
CA PHE A 125 -5.96 3.83 2.79
C PHE A 125 -5.99 3.00 4.08
N TYR A 126 -6.22 3.64 5.23
CA TYR A 126 -6.37 2.94 6.50
C TYR A 126 -7.83 2.50 6.72
N ALA A 127 -8.05 1.19 6.78
CA ALA A 127 -9.39 0.58 6.81
C ALA A 127 -9.92 0.25 8.23
N SER A 128 -9.13 0.51 9.27
CA SER A 128 -9.46 0.20 10.66
C SER A 128 -8.61 0.99 11.65
N ASP A 129 -9.18 1.31 12.81
CA ASP A 129 -8.42 1.83 13.96
C ASP A 129 -7.81 0.66 14.73
N VAL A 130 -6.51 0.75 15.02
CA VAL A 130 -5.74 -0.33 15.66
C VAL A 130 -4.78 0.22 16.71
N GLN A 131 -4.37 -0.64 17.65
CA GLN A 131 -3.25 -0.34 18.54
C GLN A 131 -1.96 -0.87 17.91
N GLY A 132 -1.01 0.03 17.59
CA GLY A 132 0.15 -0.29 16.75
C GLY A 132 -0.15 -0.08 15.27
N GLY A 133 0.54 -0.82 14.39
CA GLY A 133 0.28 -0.76 12.94
C GLY A 133 0.71 0.55 12.27
N ALA A 134 1.60 1.32 12.90
CA ALA A 134 2.13 2.55 12.34
C ALA A 134 2.87 2.30 11.02
N THR A 135 2.66 3.17 10.03
CA THR A 135 3.55 3.27 8.89
C THR A 135 4.76 4.10 9.31
N VAL A 136 5.95 3.50 9.25
CA VAL A 136 7.19 4.10 9.75
C VAL A 136 8.16 4.38 8.61
N PHE A 137 8.82 5.53 8.68
CA PHE A 137 9.91 5.95 7.79
C PHE A 137 11.15 6.15 8.68
N PRO A 138 11.93 5.07 8.91
CA PRO A 138 12.92 5.06 9.98
C PRO A 138 14.07 6.06 9.80
N ASN A 139 14.50 6.27 8.55
CA ASN A 139 15.66 7.10 8.24
C ASN A 139 15.42 8.58 8.54
N ILE A 140 14.18 9.05 8.35
CA ILE A 140 13.72 10.39 8.73
C ILE A 140 13.03 10.45 10.10
N GLN A 141 12.98 9.33 10.84
CA GLN A 141 12.38 9.21 12.17
C GLN A 141 10.90 9.62 12.25
N VAL A 142 10.14 9.36 11.18
CA VAL A 142 8.70 9.64 11.10
C VAL A 142 7.91 8.35 11.34
N ALA A 143 6.82 8.48 12.11
CA ALA A 143 5.85 7.41 12.30
C ALA A 143 4.43 7.98 12.21
N VAL A 144 3.62 7.41 11.33
CA VAL A 144 2.21 7.78 11.13
C VAL A 144 1.34 6.69 11.70
N GLN A 145 0.51 7.04 12.68
CA GLN A 145 -0.46 6.11 13.26
C GLN A 145 -1.66 5.95 12.31
N PRO A 146 -2.15 4.72 12.08
CA PRO A 146 -3.30 4.50 11.23
C PRO A 146 -4.55 5.10 11.87
N GLN A 147 -5.25 5.94 11.11
CA GLN A 147 -6.57 6.46 11.47
C GLN A 147 -7.57 5.99 10.43
N LYS A 148 -8.60 5.25 10.85
CA LYS A 148 -9.60 4.71 9.91
C LYS A 148 -10.18 5.82 9.02
N GLY A 149 -10.28 5.53 7.74
CA GLY A 149 -10.83 6.44 6.73
C GLY A 149 -9.82 7.46 6.20
N SER A 150 -8.62 7.57 6.78
CA SER A 150 -7.56 8.42 6.23
C SER A 150 -6.73 7.70 5.15
N ALA A 151 -6.00 8.47 4.36
CA ALA A 151 -5.05 7.97 3.39
C ALA A 151 -3.67 8.63 3.56
N LEU A 152 -2.60 7.85 3.51
CA LEU A 152 -1.22 8.32 3.56
C LEU A 152 -0.57 8.22 2.18
N HIS A 153 0.04 9.31 1.73
CA HIS A 153 0.68 9.40 0.42
C HIS A 153 2.14 9.86 0.54
N TRP A 154 3.03 9.23 -0.23
CA TRP A 154 4.43 9.64 -0.38
C TRP A 154 4.97 9.25 -1.76
N TYR A 155 6.05 9.91 -2.18
CA TYR A 155 6.79 9.55 -3.39
C TYR A 155 7.91 8.57 -3.07
N ASN A 156 8.14 7.60 -3.96
CA ASN A 156 9.14 6.55 -3.80
C ASN A 156 10.49 6.92 -4.45
N LEU A 157 10.59 8.08 -5.09
CA LEU A 157 11.73 8.48 -5.93
C LEU A 157 12.88 9.17 -5.18
N PHE A 158 12.74 9.36 -3.87
CA PHE A 158 13.78 9.96 -3.02
C PHE A 158 14.08 8.97 -1.88
N ASP A 159 15.36 8.64 -1.71
CA ASP A 159 15.81 7.80 -0.60
C ASP A 159 15.40 8.49 0.71
N ASP A 160 14.70 7.75 1.58
CA ASP A 160 14.42 8.18 2.95
C ASP A 160 15.67 8.09 3.83
#